data_AF-X1IQQ3-F1
#
_entry.id   AF-X1IQQ3-F1
#
_cell.length_a   1.000
_cell.length_b   1.000
_cell.length_c   1.000
_cell.angle_alpha   90.00
_cell.angle_beta   90.00
_cell.angle_gamma   90.00
#
_symmetry.space_group_name_H-M   'P 1'
#
loop_
_entity.id
_entity.type
_entity.pdbx_description
1 polymer ?
#
loop_
_entity_poly.entity_id
_entity_poly.type
_entity_poly.pdbx_seq_one_letter_code
_entity_poly.pdbx_strand_id
1 'polypeptide(L)'
;MAVCKVKKVNIFTHLELKDKIVEELQKAGCVQIIDITSKLKISGLLGFNEISNTESYSALAEVKYCVDYLSNYQSKSKKSDKFVSTLYNVYDYKKLSSLFLQHDYKKIYEKCVELDGDLKKLKTRENHLKNTQEQLEEWRELDIKIEDLEETKNTKIITGILPSKDFISCLEEIKKIGKEI
;
A
#
# COMPACT_ATOMS: atom_id res chain seq x y z
N MET A 1 -37.27 -14.56 -11.99
CA MET A 1 -36.78 -13.17 -11.85
C MET A 1 -37.57 -12.30 -12.83
N ALA A 2 -38.34 -11.35 -12.33
CA ALA A 2 -39.10 -10.44 -13.20
C ALA A 2 -38.13 -9.44 -13.84
N VAL A 3 -37.93 -9.54 -15.15
CA VAL A 3 -37.19 -8.53 -15.92
C VAL A 3 -38.13 -7.34 -16.09
N CYS A 4 -37.88 -6.26 -15.36
CA CYS A 4 -38.68 -5.05 -15.46
C CYS A 4 -38.46 -4.41 -16.84
N LYS A 5 -39.53 -3.90 -17.49
CA LYS A 5 -39.45 -3.28 -18.81
C LYS A 5 -38.79 -1.89 -18.69
N VAL A 6 -37.48 -1.84 -18.93
CA VAL A 6 -36.71 -0.58 -18.90
C VAL A 6 -37.00 0.25 -20.15
N LYS A 7 -37.23 1.56 -19.99
CA LYS A 7 -37.37 2.52 -21.09
C LYS A 7 -36.06 3.27 -21.31
N LYS A 8 -35.63 3.38 -22.57
CA LYS A 8 -34.47 4.19 -22.95
C LYS A 8 -34.94 5.64 -23.18
N VAL A 9 -34.25 6.60 -22.55
CA VAL A 9 -34.53 8.03 -22.68
C VAL A 9 -33.28 8.72 -23.22
N ASN A 10 -33.45 9.59 -24.22
CA ASN A 10 -32.39 10.46 -24.73
C ASN A 10 -32.75 11.90 -24.33
N ILE A 11 -31.83 12.59 -23.67
CA ILE A 11 -32.02 13.97 -23.23
C ILE A 11 -31.10 14.85 -24.06
N PHE A 12 -31.68 15.88 -24.69
CA PHE A 12 -30.95 16.91 -25.40
C PHE A 12 -31.04 18.20 -24.59
N THR A 13 -29.90 18.79 -24.29
CA THR A 13 -29.81 19.99 -23.44
C THR A 13 -28.69 20.90 -23.93
N HIS A 14 -28.77 22.18 -23.54
CA HIS A 14 -27.65 23.10 -23.66
C HIS A 14 -26.45 22.62 -22.83
N LEU A 15 -25.23 22.88 -23.31
CA LEU A 15 -23.99 22.38 -22.70
C LEU A 15 -23.83 22.87 -21.26
N GLU A 16 -24.20 24.12 -20.98
CA GLU A 16 -24.15 24.73 -19.64
C GLU A 16 -25.07 24.06 -18.62
N LEU A 17 -26.16 23.43 -19.08
CA LEU A 17 -27.12 22.76 -18.22
C LEU A 17 -26.80 21.26 -18.02
N LYS A 18 -25.76 20.76 -18.70
CA LYS A 18 -25.35 19.34 -18.64
C LYS A 18 -25.14 18.89 -17.20
N ASP A 19 -24.29 19.59 -16.45
CA ASP A 19 -23.89 19.16 -15.11
C ASP A 19 -25.07 19.20 -14.14
N LYS A 20 -25.89 20.25 -14.23
CA LYS A 20 -27.12 20.41 -13.42
C LYS A 20 -28.14 19.30 -13.67
N ILE A 21 -28.34 18.93 -14.94
CA ILE A 21 -29.27 17.83 -15.29
C ILE A 21 -28.72 16.48 -14.82
N VAL A 22 -27.42 16.24 -14.99
CA VAL A 22 -26.77 15.01 -14.50
C VAL A 22 -26.91 14.91 -12.98
N GLU A 23 -26.69 16.00 -12.25
CA GLU A 23 -26.84 16.04 -10.80
C GLU A 23 -28.28 15.72 -10.36
N GLU A 24 -29.29 16.33 -10.99
CA GLU A 24 -30.70 16.06 -10.67
C GLU A 24 -31.12 14.62 -11.03
N LEU A 25 -30.62 14.08 -12.15
CA LEU A 25 -30.87 12.68 -12.52
C LEU A 25 -30.18 11.70 -11.55
N GLN A 26 -28.97 12.01 -11.09
CA GLN A 26 -28.27 11.22 -10.08
C GLN A 26 -28.99 11.27 -8.72
N LYS A 27 -29.48 12.44 -8.31
CA LYS A 27 -30.33 12.60 -7.11
C LYS A 27 -31.62 11.79 -7.22
N ALA A 28 -32.26 11.77 -8.39
CA ALA A 28 -33.48 11.01 -8.60
C ALA A 28 -33.26 9.49 -8.53
N GLY A 29 -32.06 8.99 -8.86
CA GLY A 29 -31.70 7.57 -8.75
C GLY A 29 -32.47 6.62 -9.69
N CYS A 30 -33.26 7.16 -10.62
CA CYS A 30 -34.18 6.39 -11.47
C CYS A 30 -33.61 6.04 -12.86
N VAL A 31 -32.40 6.49 -13.19
CA VAL A 31 -31.85 6.40 -14.54
C VAL A 31 -30.38 5.97 -14.50
N GLN A 32 -30.01 5.03 -15.38
CA GLN A 32 -28.61 4.72 -15.66
C GLN A 32 -28.08 5.66 -16.74
N ILE A 33 -27.09 6.48 -16.39
CA ILE A 33 -26.42 7.39 -17.33
C ILE A 33 -25.37 6.58 -18.11
N ILE A 34 -25.43 6.64 -19.43
CA ILE A 34 -24.53 5.90 -20.32
C ILE A 34 -23.72 6.92 -21.12
N ASP A 35 -22.41 6.72 -21.21
CA ASP A 35 -21.56 7.53 -22.06
C ASP A 35 -21.74 7.13 -23.54
N ILE A 36 -22.17 8.10 -24.35
CA ILE A 36 -22.42 7.95 -25.80
C ILE A 36 -21.25 8.56 -26.61
N THR A 37 -20.32 9.25 -25.96
CA THR A 37 -19.20 9.97 -26.59
C THR A 37 -18.30 9.00 -27.37
N SER A 38 -18.12 7.78 -26.87
CA SER A 38 -17.40 6.69 -27.58
C SER A 38 -18.06 6.25 -28.90
N LYS A 39 -19.37 6.46 -29.07
CA LYS A 39 -20.12 6.10 -30.28
C LYS A 39 -20.31 7.28 -31.25
N LEU A 40 -20.26 8.51 -30.75
CA LEU A 40 -20.37 9.72 -31.55
C LEU A 40 -18.95 10.19 -31.93
N LYS A 41 -18.51 9.88 -33.15
CA LYS A 41 -17.27 10.41 -33.76
C LYS A 41 -17.38 11.92 -34.08
N ILE A 42 -17.80 12.73 -33.11
CA ILE A 42 -17.94 14.18 -33.27
C ILE A 42 -16.73 14.82 -32.61
N SER A 43 -15.68 15.06 -33.40
CA SER A 43 -14.43 15.70 -32.97
C SER A 43 -14.61 17.03 -32.22
N GLY A 44 -15.74 17.73 -32.43
CA GLY A 44 -16.00 19.03 -31.80
C GLY A 44 -16.45 18.99 -30.33
N LEU A 45 -16.87 17.83 -29.80
CA LEU A 45 -17.38 17.71 -28.42
C LEU A 45 -16.31 17.28 -27.41
N LEU A 46 -15.20 16.71 -27.89
CA LEU A 46 -14.12 16.16 -27.07
C LEU A 46 -13.27 17.24 -26.37
N GLY A 47 -13.29 18.48 -26.84
CA GLY A 47 -12.48 19.58 -26.28
C GLY A 47 -13.04 20.27 -25.04
N PHE A 48 -14.24 19.87 -24.57
CA PHE A 48 -14.98 20.64 -23.54
C PHE A 48 -14.95 20.05 -22.13
N ASN A 49 -14.31 18.91 -21.87
CA ASN A 49 -14.36 18.28 -20.53
C ASN A 49 -13.05 17.59 -20.12
N GLU A 50 -11.99 18.35 -19.94
CA GLU A 50 -10.95 17.98 -18.96
C GLU A 50 -10.99 18.98 -17.81
N ILE A 51 -12.09 18.95 -17.05
CA ILE A 51 -12.03 19.44 -15.67
C ILE A 51 -11.15 18.41 -14.96
N SER A 52 -9.89 18.76 -14.76
CA SER A 52 -8.90 18.00 -14.01
C SER A 52 -9.39 17.85 -12.58
N ASN A 53 -10.24 16.84 -12.35
CA ASN A 53 -10.81 16.52 -11.05
C ASN A 53 -9.77 15.84 -10.13
N THR A 54 -8.51 16.26 -10.24
CA THR A 54 -7.31 15.67 -9.62
C THR A 54 -7.46 15.61 -8.11
N GLU A 55 -8.05 16.64 -7.51
CA GLU A 55 -8.33 16.71 -6.07
C GLU A 55 -9.33 15.62 -5.64
N SER A 56 -10.44 15.45 -6.38
CA SER A 56 -11.45 14.42 -6.08
C SER A 56 -10.90 13.00 -6.23
N TYR A 57 -10.05 12.75 -7.24
CA TYR A 57 -9.40 11.45 -7.41
C TYR A 57 -8.36 11.16 -6.32
N SER A 58 -7.62 12.19 -5.86
CA SER A 58 -6.65 12.04 -4.78
C SER A 58 -7.33 11.68 -3.45
N ALA A 59 -8.43 12.35 -3.12
CA ALA A 59 -9.17 12.08 -1.88
C ALA A 59 -9.73 10.65 -1.83
N LEU A 60 -10.27 10.16 -2.96
CA LEU A 60 -10.77 8.78 -3.05
C LEU A 60 -9.63 7.76 -2.83
N ALA A 61 -8.46 8.00 -3.42
CA ALA A 61 -7.31 7.13 -3.25
C ALA A 61 -6.79 7.13 -1.81
N GLU A 62 -6.73 8.30 -1.16
CA GLU A 62 -6.31 8.46 0.23
C GLU A 62 -7.27 7.74 1.20
N VAL A 63 -8.59 7.93 1.02
CA VAL A 63 -9.60 7.24 1.84
C VAL A 63 -9.52 5.73 1.63
N LYS A 64 -9.36 5.27 0.38
CA LYS A 64 -9.18 3.85 0.08
C LYS A 64 -7.94 3.29 0.78
N TYR A 65 -6.81 3.99 0.74
CA TYR A 65 -5.61 3.60 1.46
C TYR A 65 -5.87 3.46 2.96
N CYS A 66 -6.59 4.40 3.58
CA CYS A 66 -6.94 4.31 5.01
C CYS A 66 -7.77 3.07 5.31
N VAL A 67 -8.78 2.77 4.49
CA VAL A 67 -9.63 1.59 4.66
C VAL A 67 -8.81 0.31 4.52
N ASP A 68 -7.99 0.21 3.47
CA ASP A 68 -7.14 -0.96 3.23
C ASP A 68 -6.13 -1.15 4.36
N TYR A 69 -5.49 -0.08 4.82
CA TYR A 69 -4.54 -0.11 5.94
C TYR A 69 -5.22 -0.56 7.26
N LEU A 70 -6.31 0.09 7.66
CA LEU A 70 -6.99 -0.19 8.92
C LEU A 70 -7.69 -1.55 8.93
N SER A 71 -8.11 -2.06 7.76
CA SER A 71 -8.74 -3.38 7.65
C SER A 71 -7.84 -4.51 8.16
N ASN A 72 -6.51 -4.35 8.05
CA ASN A 72 -5.53 -5.33 8.55
C ASN A 72 -5.51 -5.44 10.07
N TYR A 73 -5.95 -4.40 10.78
CA TYR A 73 -5.94 -4.31 12.24
C TYR A 73 -7.32 -4.53 12.87
N GLN A 74 -8.36 -4.73 12.06
CA GLN A 74 -9.67 -5.05 12.61
C GLN A 74 -9.58 -6.38 13.35
N SER A 75 -10.03 -6.41 14.62
CA SER A 75 -10.16 -7.69 15.33
C SER A 75 -11.11 -8.56 14.52
N LYS A 76 -10.64 -9.71 14.04
CA LYS A 76 -11.51 -10.76 13.49
C LYS A 76 -12.37 -11.27 14.66
N SER A 77 -13.43 -10.55 15.01
CA SER A 77 -14.40 -11.07 15.94
C SER A 77 -14.96 -12.34 15.30
N LYS A 78 -14.89 -13.46 16.03
CA LYS A 78 -15.40 -14.78 15.62
C LYS A 78 -16.94 -14.81 15.51
N LYS A 79 -17.60 -13.68 15.19
CA LYS A 79 -19.05 -13.56 15.09
C LYS A 79 -19.43 -12.52 14.02
N SER A 80 -19.32 -12.90 12.75
CA SER A 80 -19.87 -12.13 11.64
C SER A 80 -21.34 -12.48 11.34
N ASP A 81 -22.14 -12.85 12.36
CA ASP A 81 -23.60 -13.03 12.26
C ASP A 81 -24.39 -11.71 12.47
N LYS A 82 -23.73 -10.54 12.53
CA LYS A 82 -24.43 -9.25 12.72
C LYS A 82 -24.03 -8.11 11.79
N PHE A 83 -23.28 -8.39 10.72
CA PHE A 83 -23.25 -7.47 9.56
C PHE A 83 -24.49 -7.58 8.66
N VAL A 84 -25.49 -8.36 9.07
CA VAL A 84 -26.88 -8.29 8.55
C VAL A 84 -27.62 -7.05 9.11
N SER A 85 -27.00 -6.28 10.01
CA SER A 85 -27.50 -4.97 10.45
C SER A 85 -26.88 -3.80 9.69
N THR A 86 -26.36 -4.01 8.48
CA THR A 86 -26.40 -2.96 7.47
C THR A 86 -27.86 -2.63 7.22
N LEU A 87 -28.41 -1.79 8.11
CA LEU A 87 -29.30 -0.71 7.69
C LEU A 87 -28.72 -0.27 6.36
N TYR A 88 -29.43 -0.56 5.27
CA TYR A 88 -29.19 0.08 4.00
C TYR A 88 -29.35 1.56 4.31
N ASN A 89 -28.26 2.21 4.72
CA ASN A 89 -28.21 3.64 4.84
C ASN A 89 -28.37 4.09 3.40
N VAL A 90 -29.61 4.37 3.03
CA VAL A 90 -29.93 5.07 1.80
C VAL A 90 -29.37 6.46 2.03
N TYR A 91 -28.14 6.64 1.60
CA TYR A 91 -27.48 7.93 1.65
C TYR A 91 -28.13 8.78 0.57
N ASP A 92 -28.92 9.76 0.99
CA ASP A 92 -29.32 10.86 0.12
C ASP A 92 -28.04 11.55 -0.38
N TYR A 93 -28.02 11.92 -1.66
CA TYR A 93 -26.88 12.54 -2.32
C TYR A 93 -26.34 13.73 -1.51
N LYS A 94 -27.25 14.55 -0.96
CA LYS A 94 -26.90 15.69 -0.09
C LYS A 94 -26.23 15.26 1.21
N LYS A 95 -26.69 14.15 1.79
CA LYS A 95 -26.17 13.61 3.04
C LYS A 95 -24.75 13.10 2.85
N LEU A 96 -24.47 12.44 1.71
CA LEU A 96 -23.14 11.92 1.38
C LEU A 96 -22.11 13.04 1.25
N SER A 97 -22.43 14.11 0.51
CA SER A 97 -21.56 15.28 0.41
C SER A 97 -21.33 15.96 1.77
N SER A 98 -22.37 16.06 2.61
CA SER A 98 -22.24 16.65 3.94
C SER A 98 -21.35 15.82 4.88
N LEU A 99 -21.45 14.49 4.81
CA LEU A 99 -20.62 13.59 5.62
C LEU A 99 -19.14 13.71 5.22
N PHE A 100 -18.87 13.82 3.92
CA PHE A 100 -17.51 14.01 3.42
C PHE A 100 -16.90 15.34 3.90
N LEU A 101 -17.70 16.43 3.95
CA LEU A 101 -17.23 17.73 4.46
C LEU A 101 -17.10 17.78 5.99
N GLN A 102 -17.90 17.01 6.72
CA GLN A 102 -17.88 16.97 8.18
C GLN A 102 -16.69 16.18 8.74
N HIS A 103 -16.20 15.19 7.99
CA HIS A 103 -15.10 14.34 8.44
C HIS A 103 -13.78 14.78 7.82
N ASP A 104 -12.83 15.14 8.67
CA ASP A 104 -11.46 15.46 8.26
C ASP A 104 -10.68 14.16 7.95
N TYR A 105 -10.94 13.61 6.77
CA TYR A 105 -10.30 12.38 6.30
C TYR A 105 -8.79 12.54 6.14
N LYS A 106 -8.31 13.77 5.87
CA LYS A 106 -6.90 14.06 5.65
C LYS A 106 -6.07 13.84 6.91
N LYS A 107 -6.57 14.25 8.08
CA LYS A 107 -5.93 13.94 9.36
C LYS A 107 -5.83 12.45 9.65
N ILE A 108 -6.82 11.66 9.22
CA ILE A 108 -6.80 10.20 9.37
C ILE A 108 -5.74 9.61 8.44
N TYR A 109 -5.69 10.07 7.19
CA TYR A 109 -4.70 9.66 6.21
C TYR A 109 -3.26 9.94 6.68
N GLU A 110 -2.98 11.17 7.13
CA GLU A 110 -1.65 11.55 7.63
C GLU A 110 -1.19 10.64 8.78
N LYS A 111 -2.10 10.32 9.72
CA LYS A 111 -1.81 9.38 10.83
C LYS A 111 -1.58 7.95 10.34
N CYS A 112 -2.35 7.48 9.36
CA CYS A 112 -2.13 6.14 8.79
C CYS A 112 -0.75 6.04 8.13
N VAL A 113 -0.33 7.09 7.39
CA VAL A 113 0.98 7.14 6.74
C VAL A 113 2.11 7.20 7.78
N GLU A 114 1.97 8.00 8.83
CA GLU A 114 2.93 8.09 9.92
C GLU A 114 3.14 6.72 10.60
N LEU A 115 2.04 6.05 10.97
CA LEU A 115 2.06 4.74 11.62
C LEU A 115 2.65 3.65 10.72
N ASP A 116 2.32 3.64 9.42
CA ASP A 116 2.92 2.72 8.45
C ASP A 116 4.44 2.96 8.30
N GLY A 117 4.85 4.23 8.31
CA GLY A 117 6.26 4.62 8.31
C GLY A 117 7.01 4.10 9.54
N ASP A 118 6.44 4.26 10.72
CA ASP A 118 7.08 3.81 11.96
C ASP A 118 7.11 2.29 12.10
N LEU A 119 6.07 1.59 11.66
CA LEU A 119 6.08 0.13 11.58
C LEU A 119 7.19 -0.39 10.66
N LYS A 120 7.39 0.25 9.50
CA LYS A 120 8.49 -0.09 8.59
C LYS A 120 9.85 0.11 9.24
N LYS A 121 10.08 1.25 9.92
CA LYS A 121 11.34 1.51 10.64
C LYS A 121 11.61 0.46 11.72
N LEU A 122 10.59 0.12 12.52
CA LEU A 122 10.72 -0.90 13.56
C LEU A 122 11.07 -2.27 12.97
N LYS A 123 10.40 -2.67 11.88
CA LYS A 123 10.67 -3.93 11.20
C LYS A 123 12.07 -4.00 10.58
N THR A 124 12.56 -2.89 10.00
CA THR A 124 13.93 -2.81 9.51
C THR A 124 14.94 -2.94 10.65
N ARG A 125 14.69 -2.28 11.78
CA ARG A 125 15.55 -2.38 12.97
C ARG A 125 15.55 -3.79 13.55
N GLU A 126 14.38 -4.43 13.62
CA GLU A 126 14.24 -5.83 14.05
C GLU A 126 15.05 -6.77 13.16
N ASN A 127 14.91 -6.65 11.84
CA ASN A 127 15.69 -7.46 10.88
C ASN A 127 17.20 -7.21 11.01
N HIS A 128 17.63 -5.96 11.19
CA HIS A 128 19.04 -5.67 11.42
C HIS A 128 19.55 -6.36 12.68
N LEU A 129 18.83 -6.22 13.80
CA LEU A 129 19.23 -6.84 15.06
C LEU A 129 19.27 -8.36 14.96
N LYS A 130 18.29 -8.95 14.26
CA LYS A 130 18.24 -10.40 14.04
C LYS A 130 19.43 -10.88 13.20
N ASN A 131 19.75 -10.18 12.11
CA ASN A 131 20.92 -10.52 11.29
C ASN A 131 22.23 -10.38 12.08
N THR A 132 22.36 -9.32 12.89
CA THR A 132 23.53 -9.14 13.77
C THR A 132 23.61 -10.25 14.81
N GLN A 133 22.48 -10.67 15.38
CA GLN A 133 22.45 -11.80 16.31
C GLN A 133 22.89 -13.09 15.62
N GLU A 134 22.34 -13.42 14.45
CA GLU A 134 22.72 -14.61 13.68
C GLU A 134 24.21 -14.61 13.34
N GLN A 135 24.76 -13.45 12.93
CA GLN A 135 26.20 -13.30 12.70
C GLN A 135 27.01 -13.53 13.97
N LEU A 136 26.61 -12.96 15.10
CA LEU A 136 27.33 -13.09 16.37
C LEU A 136 27.19 -14.46 17.02
N GLU A 137 26.10 -15.20 16.76
CA GLU A 137 25.91 -16.56 17.25
C GLU A 137 27.01 -17.50 16.74
N GLU A 138 27.51 -17.30 15.51
CA GLU A 138 28.64 -18.07 14.96
C GLU A 138 29.96 -17.83 15.71
N TRP A 139 30.09 -16.68 16.41
CA TRP A 139 31.26 -16.34 17.22
C TRP A 139 31.07 -16.68 18.70
N ARG A 140 29.90 -17.18 19.11
CA ARG A 140 29.57 -17.41 20.52
C ARG A 140 30.51 -18.42 21.19
N GLU A 141 31.05 -19.35 20.41
CA GLU A 141 31.99 -20.38 20.90
C GLU A 141 33.46 -19.93 20.88
N LEU A 142 33.77 -18.73 20.38
CA LEU A 142 35.13 -18.19 20.53
C LEU A 142 35.37 -17.78 21.98
N ASP A 143 36.21 -18.56 22.66
CA ASP A 143 36.64 -18.32 24.05
C ASP A 143 37.73 -17.22 24.16
N ILE A 144 37.95 -16.47 23.08
CA ILE A 144 39.01 -15.47 22.93
C ILE A 144 38.35 -14.12 22.67
N LYS A 145 38.77 -13.09 23.41
CA LYS A 145 38.34 -11.72 23.09
C LYS A 145 38.99 -11.29 21.79
N ILE A 146 38.18 -10.83 20.84
CA ILE A 146 38.66 -10.30 19.55
C ILE A 146 39.62 -9.12 19.78
N GLU A 147 39.43 -8.37 20.88
CA GLU A 147 40.33 -7.29 21.28
C GLU A 147 41.74 -7.75 21.67
N ASP A 148 41.92 -9.00 22.08
CA ASP A 148 43.22 -9.55 22.50
C ASP A 148 44.03 -10.14 21.31
N LEU A 149 43.42 -10.21 20.11
CA LEU A 149 44.05 -10.71 18.89
C LEU A 149 44.87 -9.61 18.20
N GLU A 150 45.99 -9.22 18.81
CA GLU A 150 46.91 -8.23 18.22
C GLU A 150 47.89 -8.87 17.21
N GLU A 151 48.12 -8.17 16.09
CA GLU A 151 49.16 -8.53 15.13
C GLU A 151 50.54 -8.36 15.77
N THR A 152 51.35 -9.40 15.75
CA THR A 152 52.75 -9.35 16.18
C THR A 152 53.65 -9.04 14.99
N LYS A 153 54.89 -8.58 15.23
CA LYS A 153 55.86 -8.26 14.15
C LYS A 153 56.05 -9.37 13.11
N ASN A 154 55.82 -10.63 13.48
CA ASN A 154 56.01 -11.79 12.63
C ASN A 154 54.71 -12.57 12.34
N THR A 155 53.56 -12.09 12.81
CA THR A 155 52.29 -12.85 12.78
C THR A 155 51.13 -11.95 12.41
N LYS A 156 50.47 -12.28 11.30
CA LYS A 156 49.23 -11.64 10.87
C LYS A 156 48.06 -12.57 11.15
N ILE A 157 47.03 -12.05 11.81
CA ILE A 157 45.85 -12.83 12.20
C ILE A 157 44.66 -12.33 11.37
N ILE A 158 43.93 -13.25 10.75
CA ILE A 158 42.75 -12.95 9.95
C ILE A 158 41.61 -13.83 10.45
N THR A 159 40.52 -13.20 10.87
CA THR A 159 39.30 -13.87 11.33
C THR A 159 38.20 -13.69 10.30
N GLY A 160 37.46 -14.76 9.98
CA GLY A 160 36.36 -14.70 9.02
C GLY A 160 35.48 -15.95 9.10
N ILE A 161 34.36 -15.90 8.38
CA ILE A 161 33.36 -16.97 8.31
C ILE A 161 33.51 -17.63 6.93
N LEU A 162 33.57 -18.96 6.89
CA LEU A 162 33.66 -19.73 5.66
C LEU A 162 32.54 -20.77 5.61
N PRO A 163 31.84 -20.94 4.48
CA PRO A 163 30.90 -22.04 4.30
C PRO A 163 31.62 -23.39 4.47
N SER A 164 31.04 -24.33 5.23
CA SER A 164 31.69 -25.62 5.52
C SER A 164 32.07 -26.43 4.28
N LYS A 165 31.45 -26.15 3.13
CA LYS A 165 31.74 -26.80 1.84
C LYS A 165 33.12 -26.42 1.28
N ASP A 166 33.58 -25.21 1.56
CA ASP A 166 34.82 -24.67 0.96
C ASP A 166 36.03 -24.81 1.90
N PHE A 167 35.81 -25.33 3.10
CA PHE A 167 36.84 -25.50 4.14
C PHE A 167 38.06 -26.29 3.66
N ILE A 168 37.84 -27.40 2.96
CA ILE A 168 38.92 -28.26 2.47
C ILE A 168 39.75 -27.53 1.39
N SER A 169 39.07 -26.84 0.46
CA SER A 169 39.73 -26.11 -0.63
C SER A 169 40.59 -24.96 -0.09
N CYS A 170 40.07 -24.17 0.86
CA CYS A 170 40.83 -23.10 1.50
C CYS A 170 42.04 -23.64 2.28
N LEU A 171 41.91 -24.75 3.01
CA LEU A 171 43.04 -25.35 3.73
C LEU A 171 44.16 -25.81 2.79
N GLU A 172 43.81 -26.34 1.62
CA GLU A 172 44.81 -26.76 0.63
C GLU A 172 45.56 -25.58 0.02
N GLU A 173 44.88 -24.47 -0.27
CA GLU A 173 45.52 -23.24 -0.75
C GLU A 173 46.43 -22.60 0.31
N ILE A 174 45.97 -22.50 1.55
CA ILE A 174 46.78 -21.97 2.67
C ILE A 174 48.05 -22.81 2.87
N LYS A 175 47.95 -24.15 2.78
CA LYS A 175 49.11 -25.04 2.89
C LYS A 175 50.10 -24.90 1.73
N LYS A 176 49.65 -24.53 0.53
CA LYS A 176 50.54 -24.25 -0.60
C LYS A 176 51.32 -22.96 -0.38
N ILE A 177 50.63 -21.90 0.04
CA ILE A 177 51.25 -20.60 0.35
C ILE A 177 52.29 -20.73 1.47
N GLY A 178 52.01 -21.53 2.51
CA GLY A 178 52.95 -21.76 3.61
C GLY A 178 54.16 -22.64 3.28
N LYS A 179 54.24 -23.26 2.09
CA LYS A 179 55.41 -24.03 1.63
C LYS A 179 56.33 -23.22 0.70
N GLU A 180 55.88 -22.08 0.21
CA GLU A 180 56.63 -21.20 -0.71
C GLU A 180 57.34 -20.03 0.01
N ILE A 181 57.21 -19.94 1.34
CA ILE A 181 57.92 -19.00 2.24
C ILE A 181 58.99 -19.78 3.00
#